data_AF-A0A9N9F6N7-F1
#
_entry.id   AF-A0A9N9F6N7-F1
#
_cell.length_a   1.000
_cell.length_b   1.000
_cell.length_c   1.000
_cell.angle_alpha   90.00
_cell.angle_beta   90.00
_cell.angle_gamma   90.00
#
_symmetry.space_group_name_H-M   'P 1'
#
loop_
_entity.id
_entity.type
_entity.pdbx_description
1 polymer ?
#
loop_
_entity_poly.entity_id
_entity_poly.type
_entity_poly.pdbx_seq_one_letter_code
_entity_poly.pdbx_strand_id
1 'polypeptide(L)'
;MYKESRTELMSWDILAGIIGTGTPEVTQSYREFRKTTIRQYGSIDNYVREVILRVPATKNTTAASASPSSASQHLPSSEYIIRKNDFPYALEQGIEHWVIWSLKEMTHDEVEEALRRTFNEKERMFVINPAHLQSVGGVWHGHIFTRDNDSEMLVLIDHFLWFEFFASRYYKFVEVASFFGICVWLIPFAYFISLSANDNALPSFDPNVHNIDAIPARNRAGLLKKAINFVLQKKGELIPTATPSSSSFEARKLL
;
A
#
# COMPACT_ATOMS: atom_id res chain seq x y z
N MET A 1 19.39 -15.04 -3.19
CA MET A 1 18.43 -15.59 -2.22
C MET A 1 17.54 -14.44 -1.78
N TYR A 2 16.45 -14.21 -2.50
CA TYR A 2 15.58 -13.04 -2.31
C TYR A 2 14.79 -13.19 -1.01
N LYS A 3 14.88 -12.18 -0.14
CA LYS A 3 14.14 -12.12 1.12
C LYS A 3 12.85 -11.36 0.84
N GLU A 4 11.72 -12.07 0.84
CA GLU A 4 10.37 -11.52 0.80
C GLU A 4 10.16 -10.56 1.98
N SER A 5 10.14 -9.26 1.71
CA SER A 5 9.52 -8.27 2.60
C SER A 5 8.12 -8.00 2.09
N ARG A 6 7.13 -8.62 2.75
CA ARG A 6 5.70 -8.38 2.60
C ARG A 6 5.37 -6.89 2.66
N THR A 7 5.04 -6.29 1.52
CA THR A 7 3.86 -5.44 1.43
C THR A 7 2.65 -6.37 1.49
N GLU A 8 1.67 -6.06 2.33
CA GLU A 8 0.45 -6.86 2.45
C GLU A 8 -0.30 -6.87 1.13
N LEU A 9 -0.09 -7.96 0.41
CA LEU A 9 -0.69 -8.28 -0.86
C LEU A 9 -2.15 -8.68 -0.62
N MET A 10 -3.05 -8.06 -1.39
CA MET A 10 -4.20 -8.80 -1.92
C MET A 10 -3.77 -10.23 -2.21
N SER A 11 -4.49 -11.22 -1.67
CA SER A 11 -4.07 -12.63 -1.69
C SER A 11 -3.39 -13.00 -3.01
N TRP A 12 -2.18 -13.57 -2.93
CA TRP A 12 -1.43 -14.14 -4.05
C TRP A 12 -2.31 -15.04 -4.95
N ASP A 13 -3.36 -15.64 -4.41
CA ASP A 13 -4.32 -16.48 -5.13
C ASP A 13 -5.11 -15.71 -6.21
N ILE A 14 -5.37 -14.41 -5.99
CA ILE A 14 -6.10 -13.54 -6.94
C ILE A 14 -5.17 -13.11 -8.08
N LEU A 15 -3.93 -12.72 -7.78
CA LEU A 15 -2.93 -12.37 -8.79
C LEU A 15 -2.52 -13.57 -9.65
N ALA A 16 -2.39 -14.75 -9.05
CA ALA A 16 -2.11 -15.98 -9.78
C ALA A 16 -3.24 -16.33 -10.78
N GLY A 17 -4.50 -16.00 -10.46
CA GLY A 17 -5.64 -16.11 -11.38
C GLY A 17 -5.66 -15.04 -12.48
N ILE A 18 -5.27 -13.80 -12.15
CA ILE A 18 -5.29 -12.62 -13.04
C ILE A 18 -4.13 -12.61 -14.06
N ILE A 19 -2.95 -13.12 -13.69
CA ILE A 19 -1.75 -13.14 -14.54
C ILE A 19 -1.91 -14.13 -15.71
N GLY A 20 -2.98 -14.93 -15.74
CA GLY A 20 -3.19 -16.02 -16.70
C GLY A 20 -3.46 -15.60 -18.15
N THR A 21 -4.35 -14.65 -18.42
CA THR A 21 -4.70 -14.30 -19.81
C THR A 21 -5.34 -12.92 -19.87
N GLY A 22 -4.78 -11.98 -20.64
CA GLY A 22 -5.56 -10.83 -21.11
C GLY A 22 -6.81 -11.29 -21.85
N THR A 23 -7.80 -10.42 -22.05
CA THR A 23 -8.99 -10.82 -22.82
C THR A 23 -8.58 -11.27 -24.24
N PRO A 24 -9.39 -12.09 -24.93
CA PRO A 24 -9.08 -12.52 -26.29
C PRO A 24 -8.78 -11.35 -27.24
N GLU A 25 -9.49 -10.23 -27.09
CA GLU A 25 -9.34 -9.02 -27.91
C GLU A 25 -8.01 -8.32 -27.65
N VAL A 26 -7.62 -8.15 -26.37
CA VAL A 26 -6.34 -7.56 -26.00
C VAL A 26 -5.20 -8.47 -26.44
N THR A 27 -5.37 -9.78 -26.29
CA THR A 27 -4.39 -10.79 -26.74
C THR A 27 -4.19 -10.74 -28.25
N GLN A 28 -5.26 -10.60 -29.04
CA GLN A 28 -5.18 -10.45 -30.49
C GLN A 28 -4.46 -9.14 -30.87
N SER A 29 -4.88 -8.02 -30.28
CA SER A 29 -4.31 -6.70 -30.52
C SER A 29 -2.81 -6.69 -30.21
N TYR A 30 -2.41 -7.33 -29.10
CA TYR A 30 -1.01 -7.51 -28.73
C TYR A 30 -0.22 -8.30 -29.77
N ARG A 31 -0.79 -9.40 -30.31
CA ARG A 31 -0.13 -10.20 -31.35
C ARG A 31 0.08 -9.41 -32.64
N GLU A 32 -0.89 -8.61 -33.06
CA GLU A 32 -0.81 -7.77 -34.26
C GLU A 32 0.21 -6.64 -34.10
N PHE A 33 0.16 -5.95 -32.96
CA PHE A 33 1.17 -4.97 -32.57
C PHE A 33 2.57 -5.59 -32.59
N ARG A 34 2.75 -6.72 -31.90
CA ARG A 34 4.06 -7.39 -31.79
C ARG A 34 4.63 -7.75 -33.16
N LYS A 35 3.80 -8.28 -34.08
CA LYS A 35 4.23 -8.59 -35.45
C LYS A 35 4.72 -7.34 -36.20
N THR A 36 3.95 -6.25 -36.10
CA THR A 36 4.27 -4.99 -36.80
C THR A 36 5.51 -4.32 -36.22
N THR A 37 5.61 -4.28 -34.90
CA THR A 37 6.75 -3.69 -34.18
C THR A 37 8.04 -4.44 -34.45
N ILE A 38 8.02 -5.78 -34.44
CA ILE A 38 9.20 -6.59 -34.82
C ILE A 38 9.60 -6.32 -36.27
N ARG A 39 8.64 -6.17 -37.19
CA ARG A 39 8.93 -5.84 -38.59
C ARG A 39 9.60 -4.47 -38.75
N GLN A 40 9.21 -3.48 -37.94
CA GLN A 40 9.71 -2.11 -38.05
C GLN A 40 11.03 -1.88 -37.29
N TYR A 41 11.17 -2.44 -36.09
CA TYR A 41 12.28 -2.17 -35.17
C TYR A 41 13.23 -3.37 -34.98
N GLY A 42 12.93 -4.52 -35.60
CA GLY A 42 13.70 -5.77 -35.48
C GLY A 42 13.44 -6.56 -34.19
N SER A 43 13.16 -5.87 -33.08
CA SER A 43 12.79 -6.47 -31.80
C SER A 43 11.89 -5.54 -31.00
N ILE A 44 11.17 -6.08 -30.01
CA ILE A 44 10.42 -5.25 -29.06
C ILE A 44 11.38 -4.44 -28.18
N ASP A 45 12.54 -4.99 -27.84
CA ASP A 45 13.58 -4.29 -27.09
C ASP A 45 14.05 -3.00 -27.76
N ASN A 46 14.26 -3.03 -29.08
CA ASN A 46 14.66 -1.85 -29.85
C ASN A 46 13.53 -0.81 -29.86
N TYR A 47 12.30 -1.26 -30.07
CA TYR A 47 11.13 -0.38 -29.98
C TYR A 47 11.03 0.30 -28.61
N VAL A 48 11.18 -0.45 -27.52
CA VAL A 48 11.15 0.10 -26.17
C VAL A 48 12.27 1.13 -25.99
N ARG A 49 13.50 0.83 -26.40
CA ARG A 49 14.62 1.77 -26.28
C ARG A 49 14.41 3.03 -27.11
N GLU A 50 14.06 2.91 -28.38
CA GLU A 50 13.96 4.03 -29.32
C GLU A 50 12.70 4.88 -29.10
N VAL A 51 11.55 4.24 -28.88
CA VAL A 51 10.25 4.93 -28.84
C VAL A 51 9.83 5.27 -27.42
N ILE A 52 9.95 4.32 -26.49
CA ILE A 52 9.51 4.54 -25.10
C ILE A 52 10.58 5.33 -24.35
N LEU A 53 11.81 4.81 -24.29
CA LEU A 53 12.92 5.39 -23.55
C LEU A 53 13.68 6.48 -24.33
N ARG A 54 13.29 6.74 -25.58
CA ARG A 54 13.84 7.80 -26.46
C ARG A 54 15.36 7.76 -26.60
N VAL A 55 15.95 6.57 -26.58
CA VAL A 55 17.37 6.34 -26.82
C VAL A 55 17.67 6.49 -28.31
N PRO A 56 18.64 7.34 -28.72
CA PRO A 56 19.03 7.45 -30.11
C PRO A 56 19.54 6.11 -30.65
N ALA A 57 19.01 5.66 -31.78
CA ALA A 57 19.50 4.45 -32.45
C ALA A 57 20.98 4.60 -32.81
N THR A 58 21.83 3.69 -32.32
CA THR A 58 23.22 3.59 -32.74
C THR A 58 23.29 3.10 -34.18
N LYS A 59 23.15 4.00 -35.14
CA LYS A 59 23.45 3.70 -36.53
C LYS A 59 24.95 3.42 -36.64
N ASN A 60 25.33 2.16 -36.82
CA ASN A 60 26.68 1.77 -37.21
C ASN A 60 27.07 2.51 -38.50
N THR A 61 27.78 3.62 -38.35
CA THR A 61 28.38 4.35 -39.47
C THR A 61 29.87 4.17 -39.33
N THR A 62 30.42 3.23 -40.10
CA THR A 62 31.81 3.28 -40.53
C THR A 62 31.99 4.55 -41.37
N ALA A 63 32.55 5.62 -40.78
CA ALA A 63 33.50 6.55 -41.40
C ALA A 63 33.67 7.83 -40.57
N ALA A 64 34.94 8.07 -40.19
CA ALA A 64 35.67 9.33 -40.16
C ALA A 64 35.05 10.63 -39.58
N SER A 65 35.70 11.08 -38.50
CA SER A 65 36.08 12.48 -38.21
C SER A 65 35.04 13.60 -38.36
N ALA A 66 34.50 14.06 -37.22
CA ALA A 66 34.20 15.48 -37.01
C ALA A 66 34.25 15.81 -35.50
N SER A 67 34.90 16.93 -35.19
CA SER A 67 35.21 17.48 -33.86
C SER A 67 33.99 17.72 -32.97
N PRO A 68 34.11 17.68 -31.62
CA PRO A 68 33.01 18.05 -30.74
C PRO A 68 33.03 19.56 -30.49
N SER A 69 32.10 20.28 -31.11
CA SER A 69 31.77 21.65 -30.71
C SER A 69 30.31 21.72 -30.23
N SER A 70 30.19 22.16 -28.98
CA SER A 70 29.07 22.88 -28.35
C SER A 70 27.69 22.25 -28.26
N ALA A 71 27.19 22.30 -27.01
CA ALA A 71 25.78 22.27 -26.61
C ALA A 71 25.06 20.91 -26.69
N SER A 72 25.41 20.00 -25.79
CA SER A 72 24.44 18.99 -25.36
C SER A 72 23.64 19.57 -24.20
N GLN A 73 22.43 20.02 -24.50
CA GLN A 73 21.41 20.28 -23.49
C GLN A 73 21.26 18.99 -22.68
N HIS A 74 21.62 19.06 -21.41
CA HIS A 74 21.44 17.99 -20.45
C HIS A 74 19.94 17.84 -20.19
N LEU A 75 19.19 17.28 -21.14
CA LEU A 75 17.88 16.72 -20.83
C LEU A 75 18.16 15.63 -19.78
N PRO A 76 17.59 15.71 -18.57
CA PRO A 76 17.61 14.55 -17.70
C PRO A 76 16.80 13.50 -18.45
N SER A 77 17.48 12.55 -19.10
CA SER A 77 16.89 11.27 -19.45
C SER A 77 16.36 10.75 -18.13
N SER A 78 15.06 10.87 -17.90
CA SER A 78 14.43 10.26 -16.73
C SER A 78 14.91 8.81 -16.75
N GLU A 79 15.63 8.41 -15.70
CA GLU A 79 16.31 7.11 -15.64
C GLU A 79 15.33 5.95 -15.91
N TYR A 80 14.05 6.22 -15.61
CA TYR A 80 12.90 5.40 -15.92
C TYR A 80 11.73 6.21 -16.53
N ILE A 81 10.77 5.51 -17.11
CA ILE A 81 9.46 6.04 -17.55
C ILE A 81 8.34 5.17 -17.00
N ILE A 82 7.36 5.78 -16.35
CA ILE A 82 6.11 5.13 -15.94
C ILE A 82 5.01 5.50 -16.94
N ARG A 83 4.28 4.51 -17.44
CA ARG A 83 3.15 4.73 -18.36
C ARG A 83 2.08 3.67 -18.19
N LYS A 84 0.86 3.97 -18.63
CA LYS A 84 -0.22 2.99 -18.68
C LYS A 84 0.17 1.85 -19.63
N ASN A 85 -0.17 0.62 -19.27
CA ASN A 85 0.09 -0.54 -20.11
C ASN A 85 -0.83 -0.50 -21.33
N ASP A 86 -0.25 -0.54 -22.52
CA ASP A 86 -1.00 -0.55 -23.79
C ASP A 86 -1.83 -1.83 -23.97
N PHE A 87 -1.43 -2.92 -23.28
CA PHE A 87 -2.10 -4.22 -23.31
C PHE A 87 -2.34 -4.72 -21.87
N PRO A 88 -3.35 -4.15 -21.17
CA PRO A 88 -3.61 -4.47 -19.77
C PRO A 88 -4.06 -5.93 -19.60
N TYR A 89 -3.91 -6.45 -18.38
CA TYR A 89 -4.39 -7.79 -18.06
C TYR A 89 -5.90 -7.76 -17.86
N ALA A 90 -6.53 -8.93 -17.84
CA ALA A 90 -7.94 -9.05 -17.47
C ALA A 90 -8.07 -8.80 -15.95
N LEU A 91 -8.18 -7.54 -15.58
CA LEU A 91 -8.25 -7.06 -14.20
C LEU A 91 -9.69 -6.74 -13.81
N GLU A 92 -9.96 -6.74 -12.51
CA GLU A 92 -11.22 -6.25 -11.96
C GLU A 92 -11.44 -4.76 -12.28
N GLN A 93 -12.70 -4.33 -12.29
CA GLN A 93 -13.06 -2.95 -12.53
C GLN A 93 -12.44 -2.02 -11.46
N GLY A 94 -11.89 -0.89 -11.88
CA GLY A 94 -11.23 0.07 -10.99
C GLY A 94 -9.73 -0.19 -10.75
N ILE A 95 -9.18 -1.30 -11.26
CA ILE A 95 -7.74 -1.56 -11.23
C ILE A 95 -7.10 -1.07 -12.54
N GLU A 96 -6.14 -0.16 -12.43
CA GLU A 96 -5.33 0.30 -13.55
C GLU A 96 -4.02 -0.48 -13.64
N HIS A 97 -3.58 -0.77 -14.86
CA HIS A 97 -2.31 -1.43 -15.15
C HIS A 97 -1.31 -0.44 -15.76
N TRP A 98 -0.19 -0.24 -15.08
CA TRP A 98 0.93 0.60 -15.48
C TRP A 98 2.21 -0.25 -15.63
N VAL A 99 3.17 0.28 -16.38
CA VAL A 99 4.50 -0.30 -16.55
C VAL A 99 5.55 0.77 -16.30
N ILE A 100 6.55 0.43 -15.50
CA ILE A 100 7.78 1.19 -15.37
C ILE A 100 8.86 0.56 -16.25
N TRP A 101 9.50 1.37 -17.08
CA TRP A 101 10.59 0.99 -17.97
C TRP A 101 11.87 1.71 -17.53
N SER A 102 13.01 1.01 -17.51
CA SER A 102 14.30 1.61 -17.19
C SER A 102 15.42 1.01 -18.05
N LEU A 103 16.41 1.83 -18.39
CA LEU A 103 17.63 1.36 -19.08
C LEU A 103 18.57 0.60 -18.15
N LYS A 104 18.48 0.86 -16.85
CA LYS A 104 19.23 0.19 -15.80
C LYS A 104 18.29 -0.56 -14.88
N GLU A 105 18.75 -1.65 -14.31
CA GLU A 105 18.03 -2.30 -13.23
C GLU A 105 17.83 -1.32 -12.08
N MET A 106 16.60 -1.24 -11.57
CA MET A 106 16.27 -0.41 -10.41
C MET A 106 16.24 -1.27 -9.15
N THR A 107 16.78 -0.72 -8.07
CA THR A 107 16.65 -1.28 -6.73
C THR A 107 15.22 -1.10 -6.20
N HIS A 108 14.87 -1.88 -5.18
CA HIS A 108 13.56 -1.77 -4.54
C HIS A 108 13.26 -0.35 -4.05
N ASP A 109 14.23 0.32 -3.44
CA ASP A 109 14.06 1.67 -2.89
C ASP A 109 13.88 2.73 -3.99
N GLU A 110 14.58 2.58 -5.12
CA GLU A 110 14.40 3.46 -6.29
C GLU A 110 13.01 3.29 -6.91
N VAL A 111 12.53 2.04 -7.01
CA VAL A 111 11.16 1.76 -7.47
C VAL A 111 10.15 2.36 -6.49
N GLU A 112 10.29 2.12 -5.19
CA GLU A 112 9.34 2.61 -4.20
C GLU A 112 9.28 4.14 -4.19
N GLU A 113 10.42 4.83 -4.30
CA GLU A 113 10.44 6.29 -4.40
C GLU A 113 9.80 6.80 -5.70
N ALA A 114 9.99 6.10 -6.83
CA ALA A 114 9.32 6.41 -8.09
C ALA A 114 7.79 6.24 -8.00
N LEU A 115 7.34 5.16 -7.37
CA LEU A 115 5.92 4.88 -7.16
C LEU A 115 5.28 5.87 -6.20
N ARG A 116 5.95 6.19 -5.09
CA ARG A 116 5.47 7.17 -4.11
C ARG A 116 5.29 8.56 -4.74
N ARG A 117 6.23 8.99 -5.59
CA ARG A 117 6.13 10.26 -6.32
C ARG A 117 4.97 10.29 -7.32
N THR A 118 4.64 9.15 -7.92
CA THR A 118 3.68 9.07 -9.02
C THR A 118 2.26 8.76 -8.55
N PHE A 119 2.13 7.93 -7.51
CA PHE A 119 0.86 7.32 -7.06
C PHE A 119 0.64 7.47 -5.54
N ASN A 120 1.05 8.60 -4.95
CA ASN A 120 1.11 8.81 -3.49
C ASN A 120 -0.18 8.41 -2.72
N GLU A 121 -1.35 8.56 -3.33
CA GLU A 121 -2.66 8.38 -2.69
C GLU A 121 -3.42 7.13 -3.16
N LYS A 122 -2.84 6.34 -4.09
CA LYS A 122 -3.46 5.12 -4.59
C LYS A 122 -2.97 3.90 -3.85
N GLU A 123 -3.86 2.95 -3.60
CA GLU A 123 -3.46 1.58 -3.29
C GLU A 123 -2.69 1.04 -4.51
N ARG A 124 -1.53 0.44 -4.26
CA ARG A 124 -0.63 0.02 -5.33
C ARG A 124 0.06 -1.30 -5.04
N MET A 125 0.42 -1.97 -6.12
CA MET A 125 1.20 -3.19 -6.11
C MET A 125 2.23 -3.15 -7.22
N PHE A 126 3.43 -3.66 -6.95
CA PHE A 126 4.52 -3.79 -7.91
C PHE A 126 4.91 -5.25 -8.10
N VAL A 127 5.05 -5.68 -9.36
CA VAL A 127 5.40 -7.05 -9.74
C VAL A 127 6.38 -7.04 -10.90
N ILE A 128 7.43 -7.86 -10.82
CA ILE A 128 8.29 -8.16 -11.98
C ILE A 128 7.93 -9.56 -12.47
N ASN A 129 7.57 -9.68 -13.75
CA ASN A 129 7.30 -10.99 -14.33
C ASN A 129 8.57 -11.88 -14.26
N PRO A 130 8.45 -13.16 -13.92
CA PRO A 130 9.60 -14.07 -13.93
C PRO A 130 10.19 -14.16 -15.35
N ALA A 131 11.49 -14.42 -15.45
CA ALA A 131 12.24 -14.31 -16.72
C ALA A 131 11.63 -15.11 -17.89
N HIS A 132 10.97 -16.24 -17.62
CA HIS A 132 10.33 -17.06 -18.65
C HIS A 132 8.98 -16.52 -19.16
N LEU A 133 8.37 -15.54 -18.48
CA LEU A 133 7.14 -14.84 -18.88
C LEU A 133 7.40 -13.41 -19.37
N GLN A 134 8.64 -12.94 -19.30
CA GLN A 134 8.99 -11.61 -19.81
C GLN A 134 8.94 -11.59 -21.33
N SER A 135 8.11 -10.70 -21.87
CA SER A 135 8.03 -10.49 -23.32
C SER A 135 9.20 -9.67 -23.89
N VAL A 136 9.92 -8.94 -23.02
CA VAL A 136 11.05 -8.06 -23.35
C VAL A 136 12.18 -8.34 -22.36
N GLY A 137 13.25 -9.00 -22.78
CA GLY A 137 14.31 -9.46 -21.86
C GLY A 137 15.50 -8.49 -21.71
N GLY A 138 15.72 -7.60 -22.68
CA GLY A 138 16.89 -6.72 -22.73
C GLY A 138 16.64 -5.31 -22.17
N VAL A 139 15.43 -5.03 -21.68
CA VAL A 139 15.11 -3.76 -21.01
C VAL A 139 14.40 -4.07 -19.71
N TRP A 140 14.92 -3.52 -18.61
CA TRP A 140 14.33 -3.71 -17.29
C TRP A 140 12.93 -3.07 -17.25
N HIS A 141 11.96 -3.82 -16.74
CA HIS A 141 10.61 -3.35 -16.58
C HIS A 141 9.89 -4.04 -15.43
N GLY A 142 8.92 -3.35 -14.85
CA GLY A 142 8.03 -3.89 -13.84
C GLY A 142 6.59 -3.42 -14.05
N HIS A 143 5.66 -4.23 -13.56
CA HIS A 143 4.22 -4.01 -13.64
C HIS A 143 3.74 -3.37 -12.36
N ILE A 144 2.87 -2.38 -12.50
CA ILE A 144 2.31 -1.63 -11.39
C ILE A 144 0.80 -1.69 -11.53
N PHE A 145 0.12 -2.15 -10.48
CA PHE A 145 -1.34 -2.15 -10.41
C PHE A 145 -1.75 -1.11 -9.40
N THR A 146 -2.68 -0.22 -9.78
CA THR A 146 -3.18 0.83 -8.87
C THR A 146 -4.69 0.79 -8.79
N ARG A 147 -5.23 1.04 -7.60
CA ARG A 147 -6.66 1.21 -7.34
C ARG A 147 -6.89 2.47 -6.54
N ASP A 148 -7.98 3.18 -6.81
CA ASP A 148 -8.37 4.35 -6.04
C ASP A 148 -8.88 3.92 -4.66
N ASN A 149 -8.52 4.70 -3.63
CA ASN A 149 -8.95 4.43 -2.25
C ASN A 149 -10.38 4.95 -2.04
N ASP A 150 -11.38 4.20 -2.52
CA ASP A 150 -12.79 4.57 -2.38
C ASP A 150 -13.35 4.35 -0.96
N SER A 151 -12.55 3.78 -0.04
CA SER A 151 -12.99 3.42 1.30
C SER A 151 -13.48 4.63 2.10
N GLU A 152 -12.83 5.78 1.99
CA GLU A 152 -13.25 7.01 2.68
C GLU A 152 -14.61 7.50 2.16
N MET A 153 -14.81 7.45 0.84
CA MET A 153 -16.07 7.85 0.22
C MET A 153 -17.21 6.92 0.59
N LEU A 154 -16.96 5.61 0.65
CA LEU A 154 -17.95 4.63 1.08
C LEU A 154 -18.39 4.87 2.53
N VAL A 155 -17.46 5.22 3.42
CA VAL A 155 -17.78 5.58 4.81
C VAL A 155 -18.66 6.83 4.85
N LEU A 156 -18.33 7.87 4.08
CA LEU A 156 -19.13 9.11 4.04
C LEU A 156 -20.52 8.87 3.47
N ILE A 157 -20.64 8.09 2.40
CA ILE A 157 -21.92 7.73 1.79
C ILE A 157 -22.77 6.91 2.76
N ASP A 158 -22.19 5.89 3.40
CA ASP A 158 -22.88 5.07 4.42
C ASP A 158 -23.42 5.95 5.55
N HIS A 159 -22.59 6.84 6.10
CA HIS A 159 -23.02 7.77 7.15
C HIS A 159 -24.15 8.69 6.67
N PHE A 160 -24.01 9.27 5.47
CA PHE A 160 -25.04 10.13 4.90
C PHE A 160 -26.37 9.39 4.72
N LEU A 161 -26.35 8.17 4.18
CA LEU A 161 -27.53 7.34 3.98
C LEU A 161 -28.22 7.01 5.31
N TRP A 162 -27.47 6.70 6.37
CA TRP A 162 -28.05 6.48 7.69
C TRP A 162 -28.67 7.75 8.27
N PHE A 163 -28.01 8.91 8.14
CA PHE A 163 -28.58 10.18 8.57
C PHE A 163 -29.86 10.52 7.81
N GLU A 164 -29.89 10.33 6.49
CA GLU A 164 -31.09 10.54 5.66
C GLU A 164 -32.22 9.60 6.08
N PHE A 165 -31.91 8.31 6.29
CA PHE A 165 -32.88 7.31 6.73
C PHE A 165 -33.53 7.70 8.06
N PHE A 166 -32.74 8.05 9.08
CA PHE A 166 -33.24 8.45 10.40
C PHE A 166 -33.84 9.87 10.43
N ALA A 167 -33.55 10.71 9.44
CA ALA A 167 -34.22 12.00 9.26
C ALA A 167 -35.60 11.84 8.57
N SER A 168 -35.75 10.84 7.70
CA SER A 168 -36.99 10.60 6.94
C SER A 168 -38.13 10.01 7.79
N ARG A 169 -37.82 9.41 8.93
CA ARG A 169 -38.78 8.72 9.81
C ARG A 169 -38.48 9.03 11.26
N TYR A 170 -39.54 9.19 12.06
CA TYR A 170 -39.38 9.42 13.49
C TYR A 170 -38.95 8.14 14.22
N TYR A 171 -37.86 8.23 14.97
CA TYR A 171 -37.37 7.22 15.91
C TYR A 171 -37.02 7.88 17.24
N LYS A 172 -37.05 7.11 18.33
CA LYS A 172 -36.63 7.66 19.63
C LYS A 172 -35.14 7.92 19.61
N PHE A 173 -34.71 8.97 20.30
CA PHE A 173 -33.29 9.33 20.38
C PHE A 173 -32.39 8.15 20.80
N VAL A 174 -32.84 7.34 21.76
CA VAL A 174 -32.08 6.17 22.24
C VAL A 174 -31.88 5.11 21.16
N GLU A 175 -32.86 4.94 20.26
CA GLU A 175 -32.78 3.97 19.15
C GLU A 175 -31.78 4.45 18.09
N VAL A 176 -31.78 5.74 17.77
CA VAL A 176 -30.82 6.34 16.84
C VAL A 176 -29.41 6.32 17.44
N ALA A 177 -29.27 6.72 18.71
CA ALA A 177 -27.99 6.78 19.41
C ALA A 177 -27.35 5.39 19.58
N SER A 178 -28.15 4.35 19.85
CA SER A 178 -27.64 2.98 19.96
C SER A 178 -27.17 2.42 18.62
N PHE A 179 -27.90 2.70 17.53
CA PHE A 179 -27.48 2.30 16.18
C PHE A 179 -26.14 2.95 15.78
N PHE A 180 -26.03 4.27 15.87
CA PHE A 180 -24.78 4.95 15.51
C PHE A 180 -23.64 4.59 16.46
N GLY A 181 -23.89 4.57 17.77
CA GLY A 181 -22.86 4.26 18.76
C GLY A 181 -22.31 2.84 18.65
N ILE A 182 -23.18 1.84 18.42
CA ILE A 182 -22.77 0.43 18.37
C ILE A 182 -22.36 0.03 16.95
N CYS A 183 -23.26 0.20 15.97
CA CYS A 183 -23.09 -0.36 14.63
C CYS A 183 -22.17 0.48 13.75
N VAL A 184 -22.32 1.80 13.76
CA VAL A 184 -21.54 2.69 12.87
C VAL A 184 -20.17 3.00 13.47
N TRP A 185 -20.06 3.08 14.80
CA TRP A 185 -18.80 3.45 15.46
C TRP A 185 -18.12 2.29 16.18
N LEU A 186 -18.72 1.70 17.22
CA LEU A 186 -18.03 0.71 18.08
C LEU A 186 -17.55 -0.51 17.31
N ILE A 187 -18.38 -1.11 16.44
CA ILE A 187 -18.03 -2.32 15.69
C ILE A 187 -16.87 -2.04 14.73
N PRO A 188 -16.93 -1.04 13.82
CA PRO A 188 -15.80 -0.70 12.96
C PRO A 188 -14.55 -0.32 13.75
N PHE A 189 -14.68 0.47 14.82
CA PHE A 189 -13.55 0.85 15.67
C PHE A 189 -12.88 -0.37 16.32
N ALA A 190 -13.65 -1.29 16.90
CA ALA A 190 -13.13 -2.51 17.50
C ALA A 190 -12.44 -3.40 16.45
N TYR A 191 -12.97 -3.45 15.23
CA TYR A 191 -12.36 -4.16 14.12
C TYR A 191 -10.99 -3.56 13.74
N PHE A 192 -10.88 -2.23 13.60
CA PHE A 192 -9.60 -1.57 13.31
C PHE A 192 -8.56 -1.78 14.42
N ILE A 193 -8.96 -1.71 15.69
CA ILE A 193 -8.08 -2.01 16.83
C ILE A 193 -7.60 -3.47 16.77
N SER A 194 -8.46 -4.41 16.37
CA SER A 194 -8.12 -5.82 16.23
C SER A 194 -7.08 -6.05 15.12
N LEU A 195 -7.20 -5.36 13.98
CA LEU A 195 -6.22 -5.44 12.88
C LEU A 195 -4.87 -4.88 13.33
N SER A 196 -4.83 -3.66 13.87
CA SER A 196 -3.59 -3.01 14.34
C SER A 196 -2.88 -3.78 15.46
N ALA A 197 -3.61 -4.57 16.25
CA ALA A 197 -3.03 -5.42 17.29
C ALA A 197 -2.33 -6.66 16.71
N ASN A 198 -2.82 -7.21 15.60
CA ASN A 198 -2.27 -8.38 14.93
C ASN A 198 -0.96 -8.07 14.17
N ASP A 199 -0.87 -6.89 13.55
CA ASP A 199 0.32 -6.47 12.79
C ASP A 199 1.58 -6.28 13.66
N ASN A 200 1.40 -6.25 14.98
CA ASN A 200 2.47 -6.07 15.96
C ASN A 200 2.84 -7.37 16.71
N ALA A 201 2.27 -8.52 16.33
CA ALA A 201 2.30 -9.75 17.14
C ALA A 201 3.37 -10.79 16.79
N LEU A 202 4.39 -10.49 15.96
CA LEU A 202 5.47 -11.46 15.71
C LEU A 202 6.84 -11.02 16.26
N PRO A 203 7.51 -11.86 17.07
CA PRO A 203 8.96 -11.81 17.21
C PRO A 203 9.60 -12.38 15.94
N SER A 204 10.49 -11.62 15.30
CA SER A 204 11.44 -12.19 14.35
C SER A 204 12.32 -13.19 15.11
N PHE A 205 12.02 -14.48 15.00
CA PHE A 205 12.97 -15.52 15.41
C PHE A 205 14.13 -15.50 14.41
N ASP A 206 15.29 -15.04 14.87
CA ASP A 206 16.55 -15.18 14.15
C ASP A 206 17.18 -16.53 14.54
N PRO A 207 17.27 -17.51 13.62
CA PRO A 207 17.88 -18.80 13.92
C PRO A 207 19.41 -18.74 14.01
N ASN A 208 20.06 -17.58 13.80
CA ASN A 208 21.52 -17.44 13.85
C ASN A 208 22.06 -16.81 15.14
N VAL A 209 21.26 -16.64 16.20
CA VAL A 209 21.79 -16.19 17.50
C VAL A 209 22.35 -17.37 18.28
N HIS A 210 23.46 -17.92 17.80
CA HIS A 210 24.45 -18.58 18.67
C HIS A 210 25.51 -17.53 19.01
N ASN A 211 25.23 -16.70 20.01
CA ASN A 211 26.23 -16.28 20.98
C ASN A 211 25.52 -15.62 22.16
N ILE A 212 25.92 -16.08 23.33
CA ILE A 212 25.45 -15.69 24.64
C ILE A 212 26.04 -14.31 24.96
N ASP A 213 25.24 -13.49 25.65
CA ASP A 213 25.55 -12.22 26.30
C ASP A 213 25.28 -10.88 25.56
N ALA A 214 24.39 -10.12 26.19
CA ALA A 214 24.21 -8.66 26.16
C ALA A 214 23.52 -7.99 24.95
N ILE A 215 22.17 -7.98 24.93
CA ILE A 215 21.38 -6.85 24.37
C ILE A 215 20.14 -6.59 25.27
N PRO A 216 19.87 -5.34 25.70
CA PRO A 216 18.81 -5.04 26.66
C PRO A 216 17.42 -5.15 26.03
N ALA A 217 16.46 -5.67 26.81
CA ALA A 217 15.06 -5.79 26.44
C ALA A 217 14.48 -4.43 25.98
N ARG A 218 14.35 -4.26 24.66
CA ARG A 218 13.71 -3.10 24.04
C ARG A 218 12.21 -3.16 24.32
N ASN A 219 11.73 -2.23 25.15
CA ASN A 219 10.36 -2.08 25.63
C ASN A 219 9.31 -2.07 24.50
N ARG A 220 8.54 -3.16 24.34
CA ARG A 220 7.45 -3.33 23.35
C ARG A 220 6.04 -3.05 23.89
N ALA A 221 5.90 -2.29 24.98
CA ALA A 221 4.61 -2.11 25.67
C ALA A 221 4.28 -0.65 26.02
N GLY A 222 4.50 0.27 25.08
CA GLY A 222 4.39 1.71 25.35
C GLY A 222 2.97 2.28 25.30
N LEU A 223 2.17 1.94 24.28
CA LEU A 223 0.89 2.63 24.01
C LEU A 223 -0.31 1.94 24.65
N LEU A 224 -0.43 0.62 24.50
CA LEU A 224 -1.52 -0.15 25.11
C LEU A 224 -1.46 -0.09 26.63
N LYS A 225 -0.26 -0.17 27.22
CA LYS A 225 -0.06 -0.05 28.67
C LYS A 225 -0.39 1.35 29.18
N LYS A 226 -0.10 2.40 28.39
CA LYS A 226 -0.51 3.78 28.71
C LYS A 226 -2.02 3.97 28.63
N ALA A 227 -2.68 3.43 27.61
CA ALA A 227 -4.14 3.49 27.46
C ALA A 227 -4.86 2.73 28.60
N ILE A 228 -4.39 1.52 28.92
CA ILE A 228 -4.93 0.73 30.04
C ILE A 228 -4.70 1.46 31.37
N ASN A 229 -3.51 1.99 31.61
CA ASN A 229 -3.23 2.77 32.82
C ASN A 229 -4.06 4.05 32.89
N PHE A 230 -4.31 4.75 31.78
CA PHE A 230 -5.15 5.94 31.75
C PHE A 230 -6.61 5.61 32.09
N VAL A 231 -7.14 4.52 31.56
CA VAL A 231 -8.50 4.05 31.86
C VAL A 231 -8.62 3.55 33.30
N LEU A 232 -7.59 2.85 33.81
CA LEU A 232 -7.53 2.40 35.20
C LEU A 232 -7.39 3.57 36.19
N GLN A 233 -6.59 4.59 35.85
CA GLN A 233 -6.41 5.79 36.66
C GLN A 233 -7.72 6.58 36.76
N LYS A 234 -8.49 6.67 35.65
CA LYS A 234 -9.84 7.28 35.67
C LYS A 234 -10.87 6.49 36.49
N LYS A 235 -10.72 5.17 36.64
CA LYS A 235 -11.58 4.38 37.55
C LYS A 235 -11.23 4.62 39.03
N GLY A 236 -9.99 4.99 39.36
CA GLY A 236 -9.54 5.28 40.72
C GLY A 236 -10.05 6.60 41.29
N GLU A 237 -10.37 7.58 40.45
CA GLU A 237 -10.86 8.91 40.89
C GLU A 237 -12.37 8.95 41.24
N LEU A 238 -13.14 7.89 40.93
CA LEU A 238 -14.59 7.88 41.10
C LEU A 238 -15.09 7.16 42.37
N ILE A 239 -14.20 6.74 43.28
CA ILE A 239 -14.61 6.21 44.61
C ILE A 239 -14.17 7.21 45.69
N PRO A 240 -15.07 8.09 46.19
CA PRO A 240 -14.73 8.93 47.33
C PRO A 240 -14.61 8.04 48.59
N THR A 241 -13.41 7.97 49.15
CA THR A 241 -13.14 7.42 50.47
C THR A 241 -13.93 8.20 51.51
N ALA A 242 -15.01 7.61 52.02
CA ALA A 242 -15.70 8.11 53.21
C ALA A 242 -14.76 7.99 54.42
N THR A 243 -14.29 9.12 54.94
CA THR A 243 -13.60 9.22 56.23
C THR A 243 -14.61 9.03 57.37
N PRO A 244 -14.39 8.11 58.32
CA PRO A 244 -15.20 8.07 59.53
C PRO A 244 -14.78 9.20 60.48
N SER A 245 -15.66 10.17 60.70
CA SER A 245 -15.48 11.23 61.68
C SER A 245 -15.67 10.67 63.10
N SER A 246 -14.61 10.66 63.91
CA SER A 246 -14.70 10.47 65.35
C SER A 246 -15.06 11.80 66.03
N SER A 247 -16.29 11.91 66.55
CA SER A 247 -16.64 12.96 67.51
C SER A 247 -17.19 12.33 68.79
N SER A 248 -16.47 12.55 69.88
CA SER A 248 -16.81 12.24 71.25
C SER A 248 -18.18 12.80 71.65
N PHE A 249 -19.00 11.98 72.30
CA PHE A 249 -20.13 12.47 73.10
C PHE A 249 -20.05 11.85 74.50
N GLU A 250 -19.84 12.73 75.48
CA GLU A 250 -19.99 12.48 76.91
C GLU A 250 -21.39 11.93 77.22
N ALA A 251 -21.43 10.81 77.93
CA ALA A 251 -22.64 10.30 78.55
C ALA A 251 -22.86 11.01 79.90
N ARG A 252 -23.84 11.92 79.96
CA ARG A 252 -24.47 12.36 81.22
C ARG A 252 -25.17 11.16 81.86
N LYS A 253 -24.69 10.73 83.02
CA LYS A 253 -25.42 9.85 83.94
C LYS A 253 -26.01 10.72 85.05
N LEU A 254 -27.34 10.84 85.07
CA LEU A 254 -28.11 11.31 86.22
C LEU A 254 -28.61 10.08 86.98
N LEU A 255 -28.55 10.18 88.32
CA LEU A 255 -28.83 9.21 89.38
C LEU A 255 -27.68 8.25 89.72
#